data_AF-T1H1B1-F1
#
_entry.id   AF-T1H1B1-F1
#
_cell.length_a   1.000
_cell.length_b   1.000
_cell.length_c   1.000
_cell.angle_alpha   90.00
_cell.angle_beta   90.00
_cell.angle_gamma   90.00
#
_symmetry.space_group_name_H-M   'P 1'
#
loop_
_entity.id
_entity.type
_entity.pdbx_description
1 polymer ?
#
loop_
_entity_poly.entity_id
_entity_poly.type
_entity_poly.pdbx_seq_one_letter_code
_entity_poly.pdbx_strand_id
1 'polypeptide(L)'
;MRVISIKNYSDDIRVIIQLMQYHNKAYLLNIPSWDWKQGDDVICLAELKLGFIAQSCLAPGFSTMMANLFAMRSFKTVSIYVPIVIVHIV
;
A
#
# COMPACT_ATOMS: atom_id res chain seq x y z
N MET A 1 -15.14 -2.12 -2.53
CA MET A 1 -15.84 -1.50 -3.69
C MET A 1 -15.31 -0.12 -4.12
N ARG A 2 -14.65 0.66 -3.26
CA ARG A 2 -14.21 2.04 -3.61
C ARG A 2 -13.12 2.13 -4.68
N VAL A 3 -12.26 1.11 -4.80
CA VAL A 3 -11.16 1.15 -5.78
C VAL A 3 -11.66 1.03 -7.22
N ILE A 4 -12.69 0.19 -7.43
CA ILE A 4 -13.28 -0.06 -8.74
C ILE A 4 -13.93 1.23 -9.25
N SER A 5 -14.62 1.98 -8.39
CA SER A 5 -15.23 3.26 -8.76
C SER A 5 -14.21 4.34 -9.12
N ILE A 6 -13.02 4.33 -8.51
CA ILE A 6 -11.97 5.31 -8.81
C ILE A 6 -11.34 4.99 -10.17
N LYS A 7 -10.96 3.74 -10.41
CA LYS A 7 -10.42 3.31 -11.70
C LYS A 7 -11.45 3.49 -12.83
N ASN A 8 -12.73 3.16 -12.58
CA ASN A 8 -13.80 3.39 -13.55
C ASN A 8 -14.07 4.88 -13.86
N TYR A 9 -13.68 5.80 -12.98
CA TYR A 9 -13.76 7.24 -13.26
C TYR A 9 -12.51 7.75 -13.98
N SER A 10 -11.33 7.26 -13.59
CA SER A 10 -10.05 7.59 -14.22
C SER A 10 -9.03 6.48 -13.95
N ASP A 11 -8.64 5.78 -15.02
CA ASP A 11 -7.73 4.63 -14.92
C ASP A 11 -6.26 5.03 -14.66
N ASP A 12 -5.86 6.24 -15.06
CA ASP A 12 -4.48 6.77 -15.01
C ASP A 12 -4.08 7.31 -13.61
N ILE A 13 -5.00 7.28 -12.64
CA ILE A 13 -4.71 7.70 -11.28
C ILE A 13 -3.98 6.58 -10.53
N ARG A 14 -2.89 6.94 -9.85
CA ARG A 14 -2.17 6.04 -8.94
C ARG A 14 -2.98 5.82 -7.67
N VAL A 15 -3.27 4.56 -7.38
CA VAL A 15 -4.04 4.18 -6.19
C VAL A 15 -3.20 3.30 -5.28
N ILE A 16 -3.10 3.71 -4.02
CA ILE A 16 -2.46 2.89 -2.97
C ILE A 16 -3.56 2.38 -2.05
N ILE A 17 -3.69 1.05 -1.96
CA ILE A 17 -4.73 0.41 -1.16
C ILE A 17 -4.14 -0.13 0.12
N GLN A 18 -4.82 0.14 1.23
CA GLN A 18 -4.55 -0.56 2.49
C GLN A 18 -5.56 -1.69 2.68
N LEU A 19 -5.06 -2.92 2.77
CA LEU A 19 -5.85 -4.13 3.01
C LEU A 19 -5.59 -4.71 4.40
N MET A 20 -6.66 -5.17 5.05
CA MET A 20 -6.55 -5.90 6.32
C MET A 20 -6.26 -7.39 6.12
N GLN A 21 -6.74 -8.00 5.03
CA GLN A 21 -6.62 -9.43 4.75
C GLN A 21 -5.85 -9.68 3.44
N TYR A 22 -4.92 -10.64 3.48
CA TYR A 22 -4.07 -10.97 2.33
C TYR A 22 -4.87 -11.57 1.16
N HIS A 23 -5.87 -12.41 1.45
CA HIS A 23 -6.66 -13.07 0.40
C HIS A 23 -7.39 -12.07 -0.51
N ASN A 24 -7.68 -10.86 0.00
CA ASN A 24 -8.35 -9.81 -0.77
C ASN A 24 -7.47 -9.21 -1.87
N LYS A 25 -6.15 -9.39 -1.77
CA LYS A 25 -5.19 -8.91 -2.77
C LYS A 25 -5.41 -9.57 -4.13
N ALA A 26 -5.83 -10.84 -4.15
CA ALA A 26 -6.10 -11.55 -5.40
C ALA A 26 -7.29 -10.95 -6.18
N TYR A 27 -8.30 -10.41 -5.49
CA TYR A 27 -9.44 -9.77 -6.17
C TYR A 27 -9.06 -8.45 -6.85
N LEU A 28 -8.01 -7.77 -6.38
CA LEU A 28 -7.52 -6.52 -6.97
C LEU A 28 -6.72 -6.76 -8.24
N LEU A 29 -5.96 -7.86 -8.31
CA LEU A 29 -5.21 -8.26 -9.50
C LEU A 29 -6.12 -8.63 -10.68
N ASN A 30 -7.39 -8.94 -10.42
CA ASN A 30 -8.37 -9.23 -11.47
C ASN A 30 -8.98 -7.96 -12.11
N ILE A 31 -8.66 -6.76 -11.62
CA ILE A 31 -9.14 -5.51 -12.21
C ILE A 31 -8.24 -5.18 -13.41
N PRO A 32 -8.77 -5.09 -14.64
CA PRO A 32 -7.94 -4.87 -15.84
C PRO A 32 -7.23 -3.50 -15.84
N SER A 33 -7.79 -2.53 -15.13
CA SER A 33 -7.22 -1.19 -14.94
C SER A 33 -6.15 -1.08 -13.85
N TRP A 34 -5.83 -2.17 -13.16
CA TRP A 34 -4.81 -2.18 -12.12
C TRP A 34 -3.44 -2.45 -12.72
N ASP A 35 -2.53 -1.47 -12.67
CA ASP A 35 -1.20 -1.62 -13.24
C ASP A 35 -0.10 -1.29 -12.21
N TRP A 36 0.57 -2.33 -11.75
CA TRP A 36 1.72 -2.21 -10.85
C TRP A 36 2.89 -1.43 -11.47
N LYS A 37 2.98 -1.38 -12.81
CA LYS A 37 4.01 -0.59 -13.51
C LYS A 37 3.71 0.91 -13.47
N GLN A 38 2.43 1.29 -13.36
CA GLN A 38 2.02 2.69 -13.26
C GLN A 38 2.10 3.23 -11.82
N GLY A 39 2.40 2.36 -10.86
CA GLY A 39 2.57 2.71 -9.44
C GLY A 39 1.34 2.47 -8.58
N ASP A 40 0.42 1.62 -9.05
CA ASP A 40 -0.66 1.09 -8.20
C ASP A 40 -0.08 0.06 -7.23
N ASP A 41 -0.23 0.29 -5.93
CA ASP A 41 0.38 -0.56 -4.89
C ASP A 41 -0.65 -1.00 -3.83
N VAL A 42 -0.41 -2.18 -3.25
CA VAL A 42 -1.28 -2.80 -2.25
C VAL A 42 -0.49 -3.09 -0.98
N ILE A 43 -0.80 -2.32 0.06
CA ILE A 43 -0.23 -2.45 1.40
C ILE A 43 -1.14 -3.38 2.21
N CYS A 44 -0.72 -4.64 2.40
CA CYS A 44 -1.42 -5.56 3.29
C CYS A 44 -0.88 -5.45 4.72
N LEU A 45 -1.72 -4.99 5.64
CA LEU A 45 -1.36 -4.82 7.04
C LEU A 45 -1.00 -6.15 7.72
N ALA A 46 -1.67 -7.24 7.34
CA ALA A 46 -1.37 -8.57 7.85
C ALA A 46 0.01 -9.06 7.39
N GLU A 47 0.36 -8.87 6.11
CA GLU A 47 1.70 -9.20 5.59
C GLU A 47 2.78 -8.38 6.28
N LEU A 48 2.58 -7.07 6.42
CA LEU A 48 3.52 -6.18 7.10
C LEU A 48 3.71 -6.56 8.57
N LYS A 49 2.62 -6.82 9.29
CA LYS A 49 2.67 -7.20 10.71
C LYS A 49 3.41 -8.52 10.91
N LEU A 50 3.05 -9.56 10.16
CA LEU A 50 3.70 -10.88 10.27
C LEU A 50 5.14 -10.84 9.76
N GLY A 51 5.41 -10.09 8.69
CA GLY A 51 6.75 -9.89 8.15
C GLY A 51 7.68 -9.18 9.14
N PHE A 52 7.19 -8.14 9.82
CA PHE A 52 7.96 -7.47 10.87
C PHE A 52 8.22 -8.37 12.08
N ILE A 53 7.25 -9.21 12.48
CA ILE A 53 7.48 -10.20 13.54
C ILE A 53 8.55 -11.21 13.11
N ALA A 54 8.44 -11.75 11.89
CA ALA A 54 9.38 -12.73 11.36
C ALA A 54 10.81 -12.17 11.26
N GLN A 55 10.97 -10.93 10.81
CA GLN A 55 12.29 -10.28 10.75
C GLN A 55 12.82 -9.90 12.14
N SER A 56 11.95 -9.50 13.06
CA SER A 56 12.32 -9.29 14.46
C SER A 56 12.77 -10.58 15.16
N CYS A 57 12.36 -11.77 14.68
CA CYS A 57 12.89 -13.04 15.14
C CYS A 57 14.34 -13.30 14.70
N LEU A 58 14.77 -12.74 13.56
CA LEU A 58 16.15 -12.86 13.04
C LEU A 58 17.07 -11.80 13.66
N ALA A 59 16.57 -10.58 13.82
CA ALA A 59 17.30 -9.47 14.42
C ALA A 59 16.38 -8.69 15.38
N PRO A 60 16.57 -8.79 16.72
CA PRO A 60 15.74 -8.07 17.67
C PRO A 60 15.84 -6.56 17.44
N GLY A 61 14.70 -5.88 17.34
CA GLY A 61 14.63 -4.42 17.11
C GLY A 61 14.44 -3.99 15.65
N PHE A 62 14.42 -4.93 14.69
CA PHE A 62 14.20 -4.63 13.27
C PHE A 62 12.88 -3.89 13.00
N SER A 63 11.77 -4.30 13.63
CA SER A 63 10.47 -3.63 13.48
C SER A 63 10.49 -2.18 13.93
N THR A 64 11.22 -1.84 14.99
CA THR A 64 11.33 -0.47 15.51
C THR A 64 12.20 0.39 14.59
N MET A 65 13.29 -0.16 14.06
CA MET A 65 14.11 0.51 13.06
C MET A 65 13.29 0.83 11.80
N MET A 66 12.55 -0.16 11.28
CA MET A 66 11.72 0.03 10.08
C MET A 66 10.57 1.01 10.34
N ALA A 67 9.92 0.92 11.50
CA ALA A 67 8.90 1.88 11.91
C ALA A 67 9.47 3.30 12.00
N ASN A 68 10.70 3.48 12.52
CA ASN A 68 11.35 4.79 12.57
C ASN A 68 11.73 5.33 11.18
N LEU A 69 12.13 4.46 10.24
CA LEU A 69 12.39 4.85 8.84
C LEU A 69 11.12 5.31 8.12
N PHE A 70 10.00 4.63 8.32
CA PHE A 70 8.72 5.05 7.74
C PHE A 70 8.07 6.21 8.51
N ALA A 71 8.31 6.30 9.82
CA ALA A 71 7.89 7.41 10.68
C ALA A 71 8.85 8.61 10.58
N MET A 72 9.91 8.56 9.74
CA MET A 72 10.67 9.73 9.39
C MET A 72 9.72 10.75 8.77
N ARG A 73 9.32 11.71 9.60
CA ARG A 73 8.80 13.02 9.20
C ARG A 73 9.86 13.73 8.37
N SER A 74 10.07 13.30 7.13
CA SER A 74 10.57 14.17 6.09
C SER A 74 9.43 14.36 5.12
N PHE A 75 8.65 15.41 5.40
CA PHE A 75 7.91 16.11 4.36
C PHE A 75 8.93 16.61 3.33
N LYS A 76 9.36 15.71 2.44
CA LYS A 76 9.69 16.11 1.09
C LYS A 76 8.44 15.79 0.29
N THR A 77 7.47 16.70 0.41
CA THR A 77 6.52 17.01 -0.65
C THR A 77 7.35 17.34 -1.90
N VAL A 78 7.88 16.31 -2.56
CA VAL A 78 8.12 16.42 -3.99
C VAL A 78 6.73 16.64 -4.54
N SER A 79 6.47 17.89 -4.91
CA SER A 79 5.34 18.31 -5.72
C SER A 79 5.39 17.51 -7.02
N ILE A 80 4.87 16.28 -6.97
CA ILE A 80 4.30 15.63 -8.13
C ILE A 80 2.82 15.74 -7.84
N TYR A 81 2.11 16.54 -8.63
CA TYR A 81 0.65 16.54 -8.69
C TYR A 81 0.15 15.17 -9.18
N VAL A 82 0.45 14.10 -8.46
CA VAL A 82 -0.26 12.84 -8.58
C VAL A 82 -1.25 12.83 -7.43
N PRO A 83 -2.56 12.89 -7.68
CA PRO A 83 -3.56 12.67 -6.65
C PRO A 83 -3.43 11.22 -6.19
N ILE A 84 -2.56 10.96 -5.20
CA ILE A 84 -2.45 9.64 -4.57
C ILE A 84 -3.72 9.46 -3.75
N VAL A 85 -4.64 8.65 -4.25
CA VAL A 85 -5.85 8.32 -3.52
C VAL A 85 -5.55 7.11 -2.64
N ILE A 86 -5.42 7.34 -1.33
CA ILE A 86 -5.29 6.26 -0.35
C ILE A 86 -6.68 5.69 -0.09
N VAL A 87 -6.94 4.49 -0.58
CA VAL A 87 -8.24 3.82 -0.41
C VAL A 87 -8.14 2.81 0.72
N HIS A 88 -8.79 3.13 1.84
CA HIS A 88 -8.94 2.18 2.94
C HIS A 88 -10.12 1.25 2.65
N ILE A 89 -9.84 -0.05 2.54
CA ILE A 89 -10.86 -1.10 2.48
C ILE A 89 -10.85 -1.78 3.86
N VAL A 90 -11.80 -1.35 4.72
CA VAL A 90 -12.19 -2.11 5.92
C VAL A 90 -13.08 -3.27 5.49
#